data_AF-A0A8S2KP61-F1
#
_entry.id   AF-A0A8S2KP61-F1
#
_cell.length_a   1.000
_cell.length_b   1.000
_cell.length_c   1.000
_cell.angle_alpha   90.00
_cell.angle_beta   90.00
_cell.angle_gamma   90.00
#
_symmetry.space_group_name_H-M   'P 1'
#
loop_
_entity.id
_entity.type
_entity.pdbx_description
1 polymer ?
#
loop_
_entity_poly.entity_id
_entity_poly.type
_entity_poly.pdbx_seq_one_letter_code
_entity_poly.pdbx_strand_id
1 'polypeptide(L)'
;MLIRFIICFVLTFSFTQSFIFALHLRGQYSTNEFFRLLTKFGIQKTDQHRPDDTFGYIYGNITLDCPTNNCSTTKTILFLILDYDYFLPLYKKQRSQSCSDMMKQIQTIAFHRQCHEQGTEDFWRHVPCQQDQLCYDEDQPRNVIHNRQFTFKIRDINQP
;
A
#
# COMPACT_ATOMS: atom_id res chain seq x y z
N MET A 1 10.66 15.64 48.49
CA MET A 1 9.46 15.12 47.80
C MET A 1 9.51 15.37 46.29
N LEU A 2 9.85 16.59 45.85
CA LEU A 2 9.93 16.99 44.43
C LEU A 2 10.87 16.12 43.56
N ILE A 3 12.06 15.78 44.06
CA ILE A 3 13.05 14.98 43.33
C ILE A 3 12.55 13.56 43.03
N ARG A 4 11.79 12.95 43.94
CA ARG A 4 11.20 11.61 43.74
C ARG A 4 10.09 11.63 42.67
N PHE A 5 9.33 12.71 42.59
CA PHE A 5 8.33 12.91 41.54
C PHE A 5 8.97 13.08 40.16
N ILE A 6 10.05 13.87 40.07
CA ILE A 6 10.79 14.06 38.82
C ILE A 6 11.41 12.74 38.34
N ILE A 7 12.01 11.97 39.24
CA ILE A 7 12.59 10.65 38.90
C ILE A 7 11.52 9.67 38.42
N CYS A 8 10.36 9.58 39.10
CA CYS A 8 9.26 8.75 38.63
C CYS A 8 8.75 9.19 37.26
N PHE A 9 8.57 10.50 37.05
CA PHE A 9 8.06 11.05 35.78
C PHE A 9 9.01 10.75 34.61
N VAL A 10 10.33 10.91 34.82
CA VAL A 10 11.36 10.59 33.82
C VAL A 10 11.38 9.09 33.52
N LEU A 11 11.33 8.23 34.54
CA LEU A 11 11.31 6.77 34.36
C LEU A 11 10.05 6.29 33.62
N THR A 12 8.88 6.87 33.90
CA THR A 12 7.65 6.54 33.16
C THR A 12 7.68 7.04 31.72
N PHE A 13 8.26 8.21 31.46
CA PHE A 13 8.35 8.77 30.10
C PHE A 13 9.29 7.93 29.22
N SER A 14 10.42 7.48 29.77
CA SER A 14 11.39 6.64 29.05
C SER A 14 10.86 5.23 28.72
N PHE A 15 9.93 4.68 29.50
CA PHE A 15 9.35 3.35 29.23
C PHE A 15 8.25 3.35 28.16
N THR A 16 7.72 4.51 27.78
CA THR A 16 6.60 4.61 26.82
C THR A 16 7.01 4.76 25.35
N GLN A 17 8.30 4.80 25.04
CA GLN A 17 8.77 4.99 23.68
C GLN A 17 8.88 3.65 22.94
N SER A 18 7.74 3.10 22.53
CA SER A 18 7.72 2.01 21.55
C SER A 18 8.15 2.56 20.18
N PHE A 19 9.39 2.29 19.77
CA PHE A 19 9.84 2.58 18.42
C PHE A 19 9.19 1.59 17.46
N ILE A 20 8.13 2.02 16.78
CA ILE A 20 7.57 1.27 15.66
C ILE A 20 8.54 1.45 14.48
N PHE A 21 9.27 0.40 14.13
CA PHE A 21 10.11 0.39 12.94
C PHE A 21 9.24 0.09 11.71
N ALA A 22 8.90 1.13 10.95
CA ALA A 22 8.24 1.02 9.67
C ALA A 22 9.07 1.69 8.56
N LEU A 23 8.98 1.17 7.34
CA LEU A 23 9.55 1.83 6.18
C LEU A 23 8.68 3.03 5.79
N HIS A 24 9.25 4.23 5.87
CA HIS A 24 8.57 5.46 5.46
C HIS A 24 9.11 5.94 4.11
N LEU A 25 8.29 5.83 3.07
CA LEU A 25 8.61 6.37 1.75
C LEU A 25 8.01 7.78 1.60
N ARG A 26 8.83 8.73 1.15
CA ARG A 26 8.41 10.10 0.82
C ARG A 26 9.09 10.53 -0.47
N GLY A 27 8.36 11.20 -1.36
CA GLY A 27 8.95 11.71 -2.59
C GLY A 27 7.91 12.13 -3.62
N GLN A 28 8.40 12.46 -4.81
CA GLN A 28 7.63 12.73 -6.00
C GLN A 28 7.99 11.69 -7.06
N TYR A 29 7.08 11.44 -8.01
CA TYR A 29 7.30 10.48 -9.08
C TYR A 29 7.24 11.15 -10.47
N SER A 30 7.87 10.51 -11.44
CA SER A 30 7.87 10.86 -12.85
C SER A 30 7.61 9.60 -13.67
N THR A 31 6.89 9.73 -14.79
CA THR A 31 6.49 8.60 -15.66
C THR A 31 7.51 8.29 -16.75
N ASN A 32 8.79 8.65 -16.55
CA ASN A 32 9.84 8.45 -17.55
C ASN A 32 10.39 7.02 -17.58
N GLU A 33 10.07 6.23 -16.55
CA GLU A 33 10.45 4.83 -16.42
C GLU A 33 9.20 3.95 -16.42
N PHE A 34 9.34 2.72 -16.91
CA PHE A 34 8.21 1.81 -17.07
C PHE A 34 7.63 1.35 -15.71
N PHE A 35 8.50 0.96 -14.77
CA PHE A 35 8.14 0.79 -13.36
C PHE A 35 9.36 1.05 -12.49
N ARG A 36 9.12 1.33 -11.20
CA ARG A 36 10.14 1.39 -10.15
C ARG A 36 9.79 0.42 -9.03
N LEU A 37 10.75 -0.43 -8.66
CA LEU A 37 10.63 -1.24 -7.46
C LEU A 37 10.91 -0.34 -6.24
N LEU A 38 9.89 -0.10 -5.42
CA LEU A 38 10.01 0.76 -4.24
C LEU A 38 10.56 0.01 -3.03
N THR A 39 10.12 -1.24 -2.83
CA THR A 39 10.53 -2.07 -1.70
C THR A 39 10.24 -3.54 -1.95
N LYS A 40 10.86 -4.40 -1.16
CA LYS A 40 10.55 -5.83 -1.02
C LYS A 40 10.53 -6.15 0.46
N PHE A 41 9.54 -6.93 0.89
CA PHE A 41 9.39 -7.36 2.27
C PHE A 41 8.91 -8.82 2.30
N GLY A 42 9.10 -9.48 3.45
CA GLY A 42 8.48 -10.75 3.77
C GLY A 42 7.35 -10.54 4.77
N ILE A 43 6.38 -11.45 4.77
CA ILE A 43 5.26 -11.44 5.72
C ILE A 43 5.20 -12.76 6.48
N GLN A 44 4.57 -12.72 7.65
CA GLN A 44 4.21 -13.92 8.40
C GLN A 44 2.80 -14.34 8.02
N LYS A 45 2.49 -15.63 8.20
CA LYS A 45 1.16 -16.20 7.97
C LYS A 45 0.15 -15.49 8.86
N THR A 46 -1.00 -15.15 8.29
CA THR A 46 -2.10 -14.51 9.02
C THR A 46 -2.84 -15.54 9.86
N ASP A 47 -3.05 -15.25 11.14
CA ASP A 47 -3.90 -16.06 12.00
C ASP A 47 -5.37 -15.79 11.67
N GLN A 48 -6.08 -16.79 11.15
CA GLN A 48 -7.48 -16.66 10.77
C GLN A 48 -8.41 -16.42 11.97
N HIS A 49 -8.01 -16.80 13.19
CA HIS A 49 -8.78 -16.53 14.40
C HIS A 49 -8.53 -15.13 14.95
N ARG A 50 -7.41 -14.51 14.57
CA ARG A 50 -7.01 -13.16 14.98
C ARG A 50 -6.50 -12.35 13.77
N PRO A 51 -7.34 -12.15 12.74
CA PRO A 51 -6.92 -11.58 11.48
C PRO A 51 -6.40 -10.15 11.65
N ASP A 52 -7.14 -9.32 12.40
CA ASP A 52 -6.80 -7.91 12.60
C ASP A 52 -5.48 -7.71 13.38
N ASP A 53 -5.08 -8.68 14.20
CA ASP A 53 -3.81 -8.64 14.96
C ASP A 53 -2.60 -9.08 14.13
N THR A 54 -2.84 -9.77 13.00
CA THR A 54 -1.79 -10.39 12.18
C THR A 54 -1.72 -9.85 10.76
N PHE A 55 -2.60 -8.90 10.41
CA PHE A 55 -2.52 -8.17 9.16
C PHE A 55 -1.33 -7.20 9.13
N GLY A 56 -0.67 -7.16 7.97
CA GLY A 56 0.23 -6.09 7.61
C GLY A 56 -0.52 -4.98 6.87
N TYR A 57 0.05 -3.78 6.83
CA TYR A 57 -0.54 -2.66 6.10
C TYR A 57 0.52 -1.85 5.37
N ILE A 58 0.19 -1.45 4.14
CA ILE A 58 0.89 -0.38 3.42
C ILE A 58 -0.10 0.75 3.25
N TYR A 59 0.14 1.90 3.88
CA TYR A 59 -0.84 2.97 3.91
C TYR A 59 -0.17 4.34 3.88
N GLY A 60 -0.94 5.34 3.46
CA GLY A 60 -0.43 6.70 3.36
C GLY A 60 -1.35 7.63 2.61
N ASN A 61 -0.79 8.80 2.31
CA ASN A 61 -1.40 9.79 1.43
C ASN A 61 -0.51 9.90 0.19
N ILE A 62 -1.05 9.55 -0.95
CA ILE A 62 -0.41 9.74 -2.26
C ILE A 62 -1.31 10.71 -3.00
N THR A 63 -1.21 11.98 -2.62
CA THR A 63 -2.15 13.03 -3.04
C THR A 63 -1.63 13.75 -4.26
N LEU A 64 -2.54 14.16 -5.14
CA LEU A 64 -2.21 15.09 -6.21
C LEU A 64 -2.05 16.47 -5.59
N ASP A 65 -0.86 17.06 -5.67
CA ASP A 65 -0.66 18.44 -5.24
C ASP A 65 -1.31 19.37 -6.27
N CYS A 66 -2.52 19.82 -5.94
CA CYS A 66 -3.45 20.33 -6.92
C CYS A 66 -4.26 21.50 -6.34
N PRO A 67 -3.71 22.73 -6.38
CA PRO A 67 -4.31 23.88 -5.69
C PRO A 67 -5.56 24.47 -6.36
N THR A 68 -5.90 24.06 -7.58
CA THR A 68 -7.02 24.62 -8.36
C THR A 68 -7.98 23.53 -8.83
N ASN A 69 -9.26 23.88 -9.00
CA ASN A 69 -10.36 22.97 -9.34
C ASN A 69 -10.25 22.27 -10.72
N ASN A 70 -9.14 22.43 -11.45
CA ASN A 70 -8.88 21.84 -12.77
C ASN A 70 -7.68 20.88 -12.74
N CYS A 71 -7.78 19.88 -11.86
CA CYS A 71 -6.81 18.82 -11.75
C CYS A 71 -6.96 17.83 -12.90
N SER A 72 -6.05 17.91 -13.87
CA SER A 72 -5.93 16.89 -14.90
C SER A 72 -5.30 15.62 -14.30
N THR A 73 -6.09 14.56 -14.14
CA THR A 73 -5.65 13.21 -13.75
C THR A 73 -4.82 12.48 -14.82
N THR A 74 -4.35 13.21 -15.84
CA THR A 74 -3.65 12.64 -17.00
C THR A 74 -2.33 11.95 -16.68
N LYS A 75 -1.81 12.09 -15.45
CA LYS A 75 -0.60 11.40 -14.97
C LYS A 75 -0.90 10.46 -13.79
N THR A 76 -1.87 9.58 -14.00
CA THR A 76 -2.13 8.47 -13.08
C THR A 76 -1.08 7.38 -13.29
N ILE A 77 -0.52 6.85 -12.20
CA ILE A 77 0.34 5.66 -12.20
C ILE A 77 -0.35 4.53 -11.46
N LEU A 78 0.05 3.30 -11.78
CA LEU A 78 -0.43 2.11 -11.09
C LEU A 78 0.55 1.73 -9.98
N PHE A 79 0.11 1.81 -8.72
CA PHE A 79 0.84 1.26 -7.59
C PHE A 79 0.50 -0.22 -7.48
N LEU A 80 1.52 -1.08 -7.53
CA LEU A 80 1.36 -2.54 -7.52
C LEU A 80 1.99 -3.16 -6.26
N ILE A 81 1.27 -4.10 -5.66
CA ILE A 81 1.81 -5.07 -4.70
C ILE A 81 1.62 -6.45 -5.31
N LEU A 82 2.70 -7.19 -5.43
CA LEU A 82 2.72 -8.48 -6.11
C LEU A 82 3.49 -9.49 -5.27
N ASP A 83 2.96 -10.70 -5.20
CA ASP A 83 3.73 -11.85 -4.74
C ASP A 83 4.84 -12.18 -5.74
N TYR A 84 5.83 -12.94 -5.28
CA TYR A 84 7.00 -13.29 -6.06
C TYR A 84 6.65 -13.93 -7.41
N ASP A 85 5.62 -14.79 -7.43
CA ASP A 85 5.19 -15.53 -8.62
C ASP A 85 4.60 -14.64 -9.71
N TYR A 86 4.00 -13.51 -9.34
CA TYR A 86 3.50 -12.51 -10.28
C TYR A 86 4.55 -11.44 -10.62
N PHE A 87 5.42 -11.11 -9.68
CA PHE A 87 6.50 -10.14 -9.90
C PHE A 87 7.57 -10.66 -10.85
N LEU A 88 8.00 -11.92 -10.72
CA LEU A 88 9.12 -12.45 -11.50
C LEU A 88 8.86 -12.45 -13.03
N PRO A 89 7.69 -12.89 -13.53
CA PRO A 89 7.36 -12.76 -14.95
C PRO A 89 7.30 -11.30 -15.42
N LEU A 90 6.73 -10.41 -14.61
CA LEU A 90 6.64 -8.98 -14.90
C LEU A 90 8.05 -8.36 -15.04
N TYR A 91 8.94 -8.64 -14.09
CA TYR A 91 10.34 -8.17 -14.14
C TYR A 91 11.09 -8.69 -15.38
N LYS A 92 10.88 -9.95 -15.76
CA LYS A 92 11.52 -10.55 -16.96
C LYS A 92 11.01 -9.94 -18.26
N LYS A 93 9.71 -9.66 -18.37
CA LYS A 93 9.06 -9.13 -19.59
C LYS A 93 9.30 -7.64 -19.83
N GLN A 94 9.68 -6.88 -18.80
CA GLN A 94 10.04 -5.46 -18.91
C GLN A 94 11.02 -5.17 -20.06
N ARG A 95 11.88 -6.14 -20.39
CA ARG A 95 12.93 -5.99 -21.39
C ARG A 95 12.47 -6.20 -22.84
N SER A 96 11.21 -6.59 -23.10
CA SER A 96 10.84 -7.04 -24.46
C SER A 96 9.37 -6.91 -24.90
N GLN A 97 8.43 -6.45 -24.08
CA GLN A 97 6.98 -6.53 -24.41
C GLN A 97 6.14 -5.29 -24.07
N SER A 98 4.90 -5.28 -24.57
CA SER A 98 3.90 -4.23 -24.34
C SER A 98 3.33 -4.24 -22.91
N CYS A 99 2.77 -3.11 -22.45
CA CYS A 99 2.12 -3.02 -21.13
C CYS A 99 1.03 -4.10 -20.92
N SER A 100 0.27 -4.41 -21.98
CA SER A 100 -0.82 -5.39 -21.95
C SER A 100 -0.30 -6.80 -21.64
N ASP A 101 0.80 -7.20 -22.28
CA ASP A 101 1.37 -8.55 -22.13
C ASP A 101 1.95 -8.79 -20.73
N MET A 102 2.39 -7.72 -20.06
CA MET A 102 2.94 -7.76 -18.72
C MET A 102 1.84 -7.85 -17.66
N MET A 103 0.75 -7.10 -17.85
CA MET A 103 -0.38 -7.07 -16.92
C MET A 103 -1.31 -8.29 -17.06
N LYS A 104 -1.21 -9.04 -18.16
CA LYS A 104 -2.09 -10.17 -18.49
C LYS A 104 -2.26 -11.18 -17.34
N GLN A 105 -1.20 -11.52 -16.61
CA GLN A 105 -1.28 -12.47 -15.49
C GLN A 105 -1.88 -11.85 -14.23
N ILE A 106 -1.62 -10.57 -13.98
CA ILE A 106 -2.17 -9.86 -12.81
C ILE A 106 -3.68 -9.67 -13.00
N GLN A 107 -4.10 -9.34 -14.22
CA GLN A 107 -5.51 -9.16 -14.58
C GLN A 107 -6.37 -10.41 -14.39
N THR A 108 -5.80 -11.62 -14.37
CA THR A 108 -6.57 -12.85 -14.15
C THR A 108 -6.89 -13.14 -12.68
N ILE A 109 -6.25 -12.43 -11.73
CA ILE A 109 -6.41 -12.71 -10.30
C ILE A 109 -6.80 -11.45 -9.51
N ALA A 110 -6.32 -10.28 -9.92
CA ALA A 110 -6.59 -9.01 -9.26
C ALA A 110 -8.05 -8.61 -9.44
N PHE A 111 -8.65 -8.10 -8.36
CA PHE A 111 -9.99 -7.53 -8.39
C PHE A 111 -10.00 -6.19 -9.15
N HIS A 112 -11.01 -6.01 -9.99
CA HIS A 112 -11.32 -4.72 -10.61
C HIS A 112 -12.82 -4.57 -10.77
N ARG A 113 -13.40 -3.51 -10.18
CA ARG A 113 -14.84 -3.27 -10.20
C ARG A 113 -15.45 -3.34 -11.60
N GLN A 114 -14.74 -2.92 -12.64
CA GLN A 114 -15.28 -2.91 -14.01
C GLN A 114 -14.84 -4.09 -14.87
N CYS A 115 -13.67 -4.67 -14.57
CA CYS A 115 -12.98 -5.57 -15.50
C CYS A 115 -12.90 -7.00 -14.98
N HIS A 116 -12.94 -7.18 -13.66
CA HIS A 116 -12.76 -8.47 -13.02
C HIS A 116 -13.31 -8.44 -11.57
N GLU A 117 -14.62 -8.41 -11.43
CA GLU A 117 -15.29 -8.38 -10.11
C GLU A 117 -15.09 -9.67 -9.30
N GLN A 118 -14.73 -10.77 -9.96
CA GLN A 118 -14.46 -12.07 -9.33
C GLN A 118 -12.99 -12.22 -8.90
N GLY A 119 -12.16 -11.20 -9.11
CA GLY A 119 -10.79 -11.21 -8.63
C GLY A 119 -10.74 -11.37 -7.11
N THR A 120 -9.78 -12.17 -6.65
CA THR A 120 -9.63 -12.55 -5.24
C THR A 120 -8.55 -11.75 -4.52
N GLU A 121 -7.66 -11.13 -5.30
CA GLU A 121 -6.49 -10.44 -4.79
C GLU A 121 -6.57 -8.92 -4.98
N ASP A 122 -6.04 -8.20 -4.00
CA ASP A 122 -6.03 -6.75 -3.96
C ASP A 122 -4.63 -6.19 -4.28
N PHE A 123 -4.29 -6.19 -5.57
CA PHE A 123 -2.90 -5.94 -6.02
C PHE A 123 -2.62 -4.53 -6.52
N TRP A 124 -3.63 -3.72 -6.82
CA TRP A 124 -3.39 -2.44 -7.49
C TRP A 124 -4.21 -1.27 -6.98
N ARG A 125 -3.64 -0.07 -7.12
CA ARG A 125 -4.31 1.20 -6.88
C ARG A 125 -3.76 2.24 -7.85
N HIS A 126 -4.66 2.97 -8.50
CA HIS A 126 -4.38 4.17 -9.25
C HIS A 126 -4.09 5.30 -8.27
N VAL A 127 -2.93 5.91 -8.43
CA VAL A 127 -2.49 7.08 -7.67
C VAL A 127 -2.01 8.15 -8.64
N PRO A 128 -2.17 9.44 -8.33
CA PRO A 128 -2.51 9.98 -7.03
C PRO A 128 -4.02 9.94 -6.73
N CYS A 129 -4.36 9.94 -5.45
CA CYS A 129 -5.72 9.98 -4.95
C CYS A 129 -6.17 11.44 -4.83
N GLN A 130 -7.46 11.70 -5.06
CA GLN A 130 -8.05 13.03 -4.91
C GLN A 130 -7.85 13.55 -3.50
N GLN A 131 -7.56 14.84 -3.32
CA GLN A 131 -7.29 15.41 -2.01
C GLN A 131 -8.47 15.18 -1.05
N ASP A 132 -8.16 14.74 0.17
CA ASP A 132 -9.12 14.41 1.23
C ASP A 132 -10.15 13.32 0.87
N GLN A 133 -9.89 12.55 -0.19
CA GLN A 133 -10.71 11.41 -0.62
C GLN A 133 -9.89 10.12 -0.65
N LEU A 134 -10.60 8.98 -0.65
CA LEU A 134 -10.00 7.68 -0.91
C LEU A 134 -9.59 7.56 -2.38
N CYS A 135 -8.66 6.64 -2.66
CA CYS A 135 -8.25 6.35 -4.02
C CYS A 135 -9.41 5.77 -4.84
N TYR A 136 -9.44 6.04 -6.14
CA TYR A 136 -10.56 5.70 -7.03
C TYR A 136 -10.95 4.22 -7.00
N ASP A 137 -9.95 3.32 -6.93
CA ASP A 137 -10.19 1.88 -6.93
C ASP A 137 -10.61 1.33 -5.55
N GLU A 138 -10.57 2.14 -4.49
CA GLU A 138 -11.00 1.70 -3.17
C GLU A 138 -12.53 1.64 -3.11
N ASP A 139 -13.06 0.45 -2.84
CA ASP A 139 -14.49 0.16 -2.79
C ASP A 139 -15.03 -0.05 -1.38
N GLN A 140 -14.14 -0.27 -0.40
CA GLN A 140 -14.49 -0.61 0.97
C GLN A 140 -13.76 0.30 1.96
N PRO A 141 -14.34 1.47 2.30
CA PRO A 141 -13.73 2.43 3.23
C PRO A 141 -13.29 1.82 4.58
N ARG A 142 -13.97 0.76 5.03
CA ARG A 142 -13.61 -0.01 6.24
C ARG A 142 -12.22 -0.68 6.20
N ASN A 143 -11.67 -0.91 5.01
CA ASN A 143 -10.36 -1.52 4.81
C ASN A 143 -9.22 -0.50 4.88
N VAL A 144 -9.55 0.80 4.90
CA VAL A 144 -8.57 1.88 4.89
C VAL A 144 -8.21 2.27 6.32
N ILE A 145 -6.91 2.46 6.56
CA ILE A 145 -6.42 2.98 7.84
C ILE A 145 -7.01 4.39 8.05
N HIS A 146 -7.51 4.63 9.27
CA HIS A 146 -8.15 5.89 9.62
C HIS A 146 -7.25 7.10 9.29
N ASN A 147 -7.84 8.15 8.71
CA ASN A 147 -7.17 9.37 8.25
C ASN A 147 -6.09 9.15 7.18
N ARG A 148 -6.24 8.13 6.34
CA ARG A 148 -5.38 7.86 5.17
C ARG A 148 -6.22 7.70 3.92
N GLN A 149 -5.64 8.03 2.77
CA GLN A 149 -6.32 7.95 1.48
C GLN A 149 -6.13 6.60 0.80
N PHE A 150 -4.97 6.00 1.04
CA PHE A 150 -4.48 4.80 0.41
C PHE A 150 -4.19 3.75 1.49
N THR A 151 -4.62 2.52 1.26
CA THR A 151 -4.24 1.37 2.08
C THR A 151 -4.27 0.11 1.23
N PHE A 152 -3.24 -0.71 1.38
CA PHE A 152 -3.28 -2.13 1.08
C PHE A 152 -3.21 -2.91 2.39
N LYS A 153 -4.12 -3.87 2.54
CA LYS A 153 -4.14 -4.82 3.65
C LYS A 153 -3.40 -6.07 3.22
N ILE A 154 -2.27 -6.34 3.86
CA ILE A 154 -1.40 -7.46 3.55
C ILE A 154 -1.75 -8.64 4.44
N ARG A 155 -2.06 -9.78 3.84
CA ARG A 155 -2.49 -11.00 4.53
C ARG A 155 -2.03 -12.22 3.75
N ASP A 156 -1.71 -13.29 4.46
CA ASP A 156 -1.44 -14.60 3.89
C ASP A 156 -2.32 -15.64 4.59
N ILE A 157 -3.42 -15.98 3.92
CA ILE A 157 -4.48 -16.86 4.45
C ILE A 157 -4.40 -18.27 3.84
N ASN A 158 -3.72 -18.40 2.69
CA ASN A 158 -3.84 -19.54 1.79
C ASN A 158 -2.57 -20.39 1.66
N GLN A 159 -1.43 -19.97 2.21
CA GLN A 159 -0.25 -20.84 2.22
C GLN A 159 -0.44 -22.00 3.21
N PRO A 160 -0.08 -23.25 2.85
CA PRO A 160 -0.31 -24.45 3.66
C PRO A 160 0.19 -24.33 5.10
#